data_AF-A0A6A4WPC6-F1
#
_entry.id   AF-A0A6A4WPC6-F1
#
_cell.length_a   1.000
_cell.length_b   1.000
_cell.length_c   1.000
_cell.angle_alpha   90.00
_cell.angle_beta   90.00
_cell.angle_gamma   90.00
#
_symmetry.space_group_name_H-M   'P 1'
#
loop_
_entity.id
_entity.type
_entity.pdbx_description
1 polymer ?
#
loop_
_entity_poly.entity_id
_entity_poly.type
_entity_poly.pdbx_seq_one_letter_code
_entity_poly.pdbx_strand_id
1 'polypeptide(L)'
;MTSNSSTMVIQFGDGTYLGQSQKEYEAHVLDVSIKNQLRHRGNLVQRVHRDEASYYRRLVEYSRQQLMLYPYHLADIVVKGLRLSPFEYCTSVVQLIMEQERSYDSLPNFTAADCLRLLGIGRNQYIDLMNQCRSGLKQRIAFRKKSVRPLLPAKPVPVFIDPSWRVDVGLVMEDDVRKLSADEKAAVDLLIDQQSQPAGRLAYHVVHSLYSKGLVYVDVPVDDDD
;
A
#
# COMPACT_ATOMS: atom_id res chain seq x y z
N MET A 1 -53.32 19.38 -19.32
CA MET A 1 -52.87 17.97 -19.22
C MET A 1 -51.55 17.97 -18.47
N THR A 2 -51.60 17.66 -17.18
CA THR A 2 -50.43 17.57 -16.30
C THR A 2 -49.73 16.23 -16.53
N SER A 3 -48.56 16.26 -17.16
CA SER A 3 -47.70 15.09 -17.32
C SER A 3 -46.90 14.90 -16.03
N ASN A 4 -47.37 14.03 -15.14
CA ASN A 4 -46.60 13.54 -14.00
C ASN A 4 -45.36 12.79 -14.53
N SER A 5 -44.18 13.39 -14.39
CA SER A 5 -42.92 12.66 -14.47
C SER A 5 -42.79 11.81 -13.21
N SER A 6 -43.05 10.52 -13.34
CA SER A 6 -42.74 9.54 -12.28
C SER A 6 -41.22 9.39 -12.19
N THR A 7 -40.63 10.11 -11.25
CA THR A 7 -39.21 9.97 -10.89
C THR A 7 -39.00 8.65 -10.15
N MET A 8 -38.25 7.72 -10.75
CA MET A 8 -37.85 6.47 -10.07
C MET A 8 -36.88 6.80 -8.94
N VAL A 9 -37.28 6.52 -7.71
CA VAL A 9 -36.42 6.54 -6.52
C VAL A 9 -35.91 5.12 -6.30
N ILE A 10 -34.61 4.92 -6.44
CA ILE A 10 -33.97 3.64 -6.12
C ILE A 10 -33.56 3.70 -4.65
N GLN A 11 -34.24 2.92 -3.82
CA GLN A 11 -33.95 2.78 -2.39
C GLN A 11 -33.00 1.60 -2.19
N PHE A 12 -31.83 1.84 -1.58
CA PHE A 12 -30.95 0.78 -1.09
C PHE A 12 -31.27 0.44 0.37
N GLY A 13 -30.96 -0.81 0.77
CA GLY A 13 -31.35 -1.38 2.07
C GLY A 13 -30.70 -0.75 3.30
N ASP A 14 -29.83 0.26 3.14
CA ASP A 14 -29.15 1.00 4.21
C ASP A 14 -29.78 2.38 4.51
N GLY A 15 -30.86 2.74 3.82
CA GLY A 15 -31.57 4.00 4.04
C GLY A 15 -30.90 5.23 3.40
N THR A 16 -29.91 5.06 2.53
CA THR A 16 -29.40 6.17 1.72
C THR A 16 -30.34 6.51 0.56
N TYR A 17 -30.74 7.79 0.48
CA TYR A 17 -31.45 8.37 -0.66
C TYR A 17 -30.42 9.02 -1.57
N LEU A 18 -30.23 8.51 -2.78
CA LEU A 18 -29.47 9.24 -3.81
C LEU A 18 -30.30 10.47 -4.21
N GLY A 19 -29.80 11.67 -3.91
CA GLY A 19 -30.34 12.89 -4.50
C GLY A 19 -30.22 12.78 -6.02
N GLN A 20 -31.19 13.35 -6.72
CA GLN A 20 -31.50 13.13 -8.13
C GLN A 20 -30.46 13.68 -9.13
N SER A 21 -29.17 13.73 -8.77
CA SER A 21 -28.10 14.25 -9.62
C SER A 21 -27.07 13.18 -9.99
N GLN A 22 -26.74 13.12 -11.28
CA GLN A 22 -25.67 12.28 -11.83
C GLN A 22 -24.35 12.43 -11.05
N LYS A 23 -24.08 13.66 -10.58
CA LYS A 23 -22.87 14.00 -9.83
C LYS A 23 -22.79 13.31 -8.46
N GLU A 24 -23.91 13.20 -7.74
CA GLU A 24 -23.96 12.48 -6.46
C GLU A 24 -23.75 10.98 -6.66
N TYR A 25 -24.39 10.41 -7.69
CA TYR A 25 -24.18 9.01 -8.05
C TYR A 25 -22.70 8.72 -8.36
N GLU A 26 -22.07 9.54 -9.21
CA GLU A 26 -20.65 9.40 -9.55
C GLU A 26 -19.74 9.52 -8.32
N ALA A 27 -20.04 10.45 -7.41
CA ALA A 27 -19.32 10.61 -6.15
C ALA A 27 -19.47 9.37 -5.24
N HIS A 28 -20.67 8.81 -5.15
CA HIS A 28 -20.92 7.58 -4.39
C HIS A 28 -20.21 6.36 -4.99
N VAL A 29 -20.24 6.19 -6.31
CA VAL A 29 -19.49 5.10 -6.98
C VAL A 29 -18.01 5.19 -6.63
N LEU A 30 -17.42 6.39 -6.68
CA LEU A 30 -16.02 6.60 -6.35
C LEU A 30 -15.72 6.28 -4.88
N ASP A 31 -16.54 6.77 -3.95
CA ASP A 31 -16.37 6.55 -2.51
C ASP A 31 -16.46 5.06 -2.15
N VAL A 32 -17.49 4.36 -2.63
CA VAL A 32 -17.65 2.91 -2.44
C VAL A 32 -16.46 2.15 -3.03
N SER A 33 -16.00 2.54 -4.22
CA SER A 33 -14.87 1.87 -4.88
C SER A 33 -13.56 2.04 -4.13
N ILE A 34 -13.31 3.21 -3.52
CA ILE A 34 -12.12 3.47 -2.71
C ILE A 34 -12.20 2.70 -1.39
N LYS A 35 -13.33 2.77 -0.68
CA LYS A 35 -13.54 2.10 0.61
C LYS A 35 -13.38 0.58 0.52
N ASN A 36 -13.84 0.00 -0.58
CA ASN A 36 -13.75 -1.43 -0.84
C ASN A 36 -12.50 -1.83 -1.65
N GLN A 37 -11.58 -0.88 -1.89
CA GLN A 37 -10.33 -1.12 -2.61
C GLN A 37 -10.51 -1.85 -3.95
N LEU A 38 -11.50 -1.44 -4.74
CA LEU A 38 -11.83 -2.09 -6.01
C LEU A 38 -10.76 -1.83 -7.07
N ARG A 39 -10.60 -2.78 -8.00
CA ARG A 39 -9.79 -2.53 -9.21
C ARG A 39 -10.46 -1.46 -10.07
N HIS A 40 -9.69 -0.57 -10.67
CA HIS A 40 -10.19 0.45 -11.58
C HIS A 40 -10.80 -0.20 -12.83
N ARG A 41 -9.99 -1.02 -13.51
CA ARG A 41 -10.40 -1.76 -14.70
C ARG A 41 -11.47 -2.80 -14.35
N GLY A 42 -12.49 -2.90 -15.22
CA GLY A 42 -13.58 -3.85 -15.07
C GLY A 42 -14.69 -3.40 -14.10
N ASN A 43 -14.50 -2.32 -13.34
CA ASN A 43 -15.50 -1.78 -12.42
C ASN A 43 -16.12 -0.47 -12.92
N LEU A 44 -17.28 -0.11 -12.35
CA LEU A 44 -17.99 1.14 -12.69
C LEU A 44 -17.13 2.40 -12.47
N VAL A 45 -16.16 2.34 -11.55
CA VAL A 45 -15.28 3.47 -11.24
C VAL A 45 -14.50 3.97 -12.46
N GLN A 46 -14.20 3.08 -13.42
CA GLN A 46 -13.53 3.44 -14.67
C GLN A 46 -14.31 4.48 -15.48
N ARG A 47 -15.65 4.44 -15.41
CA ARG A 47 -16.53 5.34 -16.18
C ARG A 47 -16.61 6.72 -15.55
N VAL A 48 -16.60 6.78 -14.22
CA VAL A 48 -16.79 8.02 -13.44
C VAL A 48 -15.46 8.72 -13.12
N HIS A 49 -14.34 7.97 -13.12
CA HIS A 49 -13.01 8.50 -12.83
C HIS A 49 -11.97 7.92 -13.81
N ARG A 50 -11.73 8.60 -14.93
CA ARG A 50 -10.90 8.07 -16.03
C ARG A 50 -9.41 7.96 -15.72
N ASP A 51 -8.87 8.83 -14.87
CA ASP A 51 -7.45 8.80 -14.48
C ASP A 51 -7.20 7.65 -13.48
N GLU A 52 -6.71 6.52 -13.99
CA GLU A 52 -6.39 5.31 -13.23
C GLU A 52 -5.32 5.58 -12.14
N ALA A 53 -4.25 6.32 -12.49
CA ALA A 53 -3.16 6.61 -11.55
C ALA A 53 -3.63 7.50 -10.39
N SER A 54 -4.46 8.50 -10.67
CA SER A 54 -5.04 9.35 -9.63
C SER A 54 -6.04 8.61 -8.76
N TYR A 55 -6.80 7.66 -9.34
CA TYR A 55 -7.69 6.79 -8.57
C TYR A 55 -6.90 5.97 -7.54
N TYR A 56 -5.84 5.26 -7.97
CA TYR A 56 -5.05 4.44 -7.06
C TYR A 56 -4.28 5.25 -6.01
N ARG A 57 -3.77 6.44 -6.37
CA ARG A 57 -3.21 7.39 -5.39
C ARG A 57 -4.21 7.74 -4.30
N ARG A 58 -5.46 8.03 -4.68
CA ARG A 58 -6.54 8.35 -3.73
C ARG A 58 -6.94 7.15 -2.88
N LEU A 59 -7.01 5.95 -3.47
CA LEU A 59 -7.32 4.70 -2.77
C LEU A 59 -6.28 4.39 -1.68
N VAL A 60 -4.99 4.46 -2.04
CA VAL A 60 -3.89 4.21 -1.10
C VAL A 60 -3.86 5.26 0.00
N GLU A 61 -4.04 6.54 -0.34
CA GLU A 61 -4.07 7.61 0.67
C GLU A 61 -5.24 7.45 1.64
N TYR A 62 -6.44 7.11 1.13
CA TYR A 62 -7.59 6.80 1.97
C TYR A 62 -7.30 5.62 2.90
N SER A 63 -6.76 4.52 2.35
CA SER A 63 -6.40 3.32 3.11
C SER A 63 -5.43 3.65 4.24
N ARG A 64 -4.41 4.48 3.95
CA ARG A 64 -3.42 4.93 4.93
C ARG A 64 -4.07 5.76 6.05
N GLN A 65 -4.94 6.71 5.70
CA GLN A 65 -5.65 7.55 6.67
C GLN A 65 -6.58 6.75 7.58
N GLN A 66 -7.20 5.69 7.05
CA GLN A 66 -8.05 4.76 7.79
C GLN A 66 -7.27 3.64 8.47
N LEU A 67 -5.92 3.64 8.40
CA LEU A 67 -5.03 2.61 8.96
C LEU A 67 -5.31 1.19 8.43
N MET A 68 -5.88 1.08 7.24
CA MET A 68 -6.19 -0.19 6.59
C MET A 68 -4.92 -0.95 6.22
N LEU A 69 -5.05 -2.27 6.10
CA LEU A 69 -4.02 -3.14 5.57
C LEU A 69 -3.59 -2.67 4.18
N TYR A 70 -2.32 -2.88 3.84
CA TYR A 70 -1.84 -2.67 2.48
C TYR A 70 -2.68 -3.51 1.50
N PRO A 71 -3.16 -2.95 0.37
CA PRO A 71 -4.00 -3.68 -0.57
C PRO A 71 -3.18 -4.67 -1.41
N TYR A 72 -2.87 -5.83 -0.83
CA TYR A 72 -2.05 -6.88 -1.47
C TYR A 72 -2.61 -7.36 -2.80
N HIS A 73 -3.94 -7.47 -2.90
CA HIS A 73 -4.64 -7.82 -4.14
C HIS A 73 -4.50 -6.78 -5.25
N LEU A 74 -3.95 -5.60 -4.96
CA LEU A 74 -3.62 -4.54 -5.92
C LEU A 74 -2.11 -4.31 -6.04
N ALA A 75 -1.26 -5.19 -5.49
CA ALA A 75 0.19 -5.00 -5.46
C ALA A 75 0.79 -4.86 -6.86
N ASP A 76 0.27 -5.58 -7.85
CA ASP A 76 0.64 -5.47 -9.26
C ASP A 76 0.48 -4.04 -9.80
N ILE A 77 -0.49 -3.29 -9.29
CA ILE A 77 -0.75 -1.91 -9.72
C ILE A 77 -0.05 -0.90 -8.82
N VAL A 78 -0.07 -1.12 -7.51
CA VAL A 78 0.48 -0.18 -6.53
C VAL A 78 2.01 -0.16 -6.58
N VAL A 79 2.66 -1.33 -6.66
CA VAL A 79 4.12 -1.41 -6.73
C VAL A 79 4.62 -0.93 -8.10
N LYS A 80 4.02 -1.39 -9.20
CA LYS A 80 4.47 -1.03 -10.57
C LYS A 80 4.04 0.38 -10.99
N GLY A 81 2.85 0.83 -10.59
CA GLY A 81 2.27 2.10 -11.02
C GLY A 81 2.54 3.28 -10.07
N LEU A 82 2.67 3.04 -8.76
CA LEU A 82 2.90 4.10 -7.77
C LEU A 82 4.27 4.02 -7.10
N ARG A 83 5.05 2.96 -7.36
CA ARG A 83 6.33 2.69 -6.69
C ARG A 83 6.17 2.71 -5.17
N LEU A 84 5.13 2.04 -4.69
CA LEU A 84 4.84 1.94 -3.27
C LEU A 84 4.83 0.48 -2.86
N SER A 85 5.89 0.06 -2.18
CA SER A 85 5.99 -1.28 -1.60
C SER A 85 5.17 -1.40 -0.30
N PRO A 86 4.83 -2.63 0.13
CA PRO A 86 4.24 -2.86 1.45
C PRO A 86 5.08 -2.26 2.59
N PHE A 87 6.41 -2.35 2.48
CA PHE A 87 7.34 -1.75 3.44
C PHE A 87 7.18 -0.23 3.53
N GLU A 88 7.16 0.46 2.39
CA GLU A 88 6.98 1.92 2.35
C GLU A 88 5.60 2.34 2.86
N TYR A 89 4.56 1.59 2.52
CA TYR A 89 3.22 1.83 3.01
C TYR A 89 3.15 1.67 4.54
N CYS A 90 3.61 0.56 5.11
CA CYS A 90 3.63 0.36 6.56
C CYS A 90 4.46 1.44 7.27
N THR A 91 5.61 1.81 6.70
CA THR A 91 6.42 2.92 7.22
C THR A 91 5.62 4.22 7.28
N SER A 92 4.85 4.52 6.22
CA SER A 92 4.01 5.71 6.15
C SER A 92 2.82 5.68 7.13
N VAL A 93 2.27 4.51 7.43
CA VAL A 93 1.22 4.29 8.43
C VAL A 93 1.76 4.52 9.83
N VAL A 94 2.93 3.93 10.17
CA VAL A 94 3.58 4.15 11.46
C VAL A 94 3.96 5.62 11.62
N GLN A 95 4.54 6.23 10.59
CA GLN A 95 4.83 7.67 10.58
C GLN A 95 3.57 8.50 10.88
N LEU A 96 2.45 8.20 10.24
CA LEU A 96 1.18 8.91 10.45
C LEU A 96 0.71 8.85 11.90
N ILE A 97 0.68 7.66 12.51
CA ILE A 97 0.22 7.53 13.90
C ILE A 97 1.19 8.17 14.91
N MET A 98 2.50 8.18 14.62
CA MET A 98 3.49 8.89 15.44
C MET A 98 3.29 10.40 15.37
N GLU A 99 3.12 10.95 14.16
CA GLU A 99 2.89 12.39 13.94
C GLU A 99 1.57 12.86 14.55
N GLN A 100 0.57 11.99 14.61
CA GLN A 100 -0.72 12.24 15.27
C GLN A 100 -0.72 11.89 16.77
N GLU A 101 0.40 11.42 17.32
CA GLU A 101 0.52 10.94 18.71
C GLU A 101 -0.53 9.90 19.12
N ARG A 102 -0.97 9.06 18.17
CA ARG A 102 -1.94 7.98 18.43
C ARG A 102 -1.26 6.78 19.08
N SER A 103 -2.04 6.01 19.86
CA SER A 103 -1.57 4.72 20.37
C SER A 103 -1.37 3.73 19.21
N TYR A 104 -0.35 2.88 19.33
CA TYR A 104 -0.14 1.74 18.43
C TYR A 104 -1.38 0.82 18.40
N ASP A 105 -2.11 0.74 19.51
CA ASP A 105 -3.34 -0.06 19.65
C ASP A 105 -4.49 0.45 18.76
N SER A 106 -4.32 1.57 18.06
CA SER A 106 -5.28 2.04 17.06
C SER A 106 -5.13 1.39 15.68
N LEU A 107 -4.06 0.61 15.46
CA LEU A 107 -3.88 -0.16 14.23
C LEU A 107 -4.78 -1.41 14.23
N PRO A 108 -5.48 -1.72 13.13
CA PRO A 108 -6.11 -3.02 12.95
C PRO A 108 -5.09 -4.16 13.05
N ASN A 109 -5.53 -5.33 13.52
CA ASN A 109 -4.65 -6.47 13.81
C ASN A 109 -3.73 -6.86 12.64
N PHE A 110 -4.27 -6.98 11.43
CA PHE A 110 -3.48 -7.34 10.25
C PHE A 110 -2.47 -6.24 9.88
N THR A 111 -2.87 -4.97 9.99
CA THR A 111 -1.95 -3.83 9.79
C THR A 111 -0.82 -3.85 10.81
N ALA A 112 -1.13 -4.13 12.09
CA ALA A 112 -0.15 -4.24 13.16
C ALA A 112 0.82 -5.42 12.95
N ALA A 113 0.30 -6.56 12.48
CA ALA A 113 1.10 -7.73 12.14
C ALA A 113 2.08 -7.42 10.99
N ASP A 114 1.64 -6.66 9.99
CA ASP A 114 2.49 -6.22 8.89
C ASP A 114 3.56 -5.21 9.33
N CYS A 115 3.22 -4.25 10.19
CA CYS A 115 4.20 -3.34 10.79
C CYS A 115 5.28 -4.12 11.55
N LEU A 116 4.91 -5.16 12.29
CA LEU A 116 5.88 -6.03 12.96
C LEU A 116 6.71 -6.82 11.96
N ARG A 117 6.09 -7.48 10.99
CA ARG A 117 6.77 -8.35 10.00
C ARG A 117 7.71 -7.58 9.09
N LEU A 118 7.33 -6.39 8.64
CA LEU A 118 8.07 -5.60 7.66
C LEU A 118 9.03 -4.61 8.31
N LEU A 119 8.64 -3.99 9.42
CA LEU A 119 9.45 -2.93 10.07
C LEU A 119 10.14 -3.42 11.34
N GLY A 120 9.73 -4.54 11.92
CA GLY A 120 10.18 -4.97 13.25
C GLY A 120 9.61 -4.09 14.37
N ILE A 121 8.56 -3.31 14.09
CA ILE A 121 7.95 -2.40 15.06
C ILE A 121 6.68 -3.06 15.60
N GLY A 122 6.78 -3.62 16.81
CA GLY A 122 5.62 -3.97 17.62
C GLY A 122 5.24 -2.84 18.57
N ARG A 123 4.25 -3.11 19.43
CA ARG A 123 3.74 -2.15 20.42
C ARG A 123 4.83 -1.57 21.32
N ASN A 124 5.72 -2.41 21.84
CA ASN A 124 6.78 -1.96 22.75
C ASN A 124 7.84 -1.13 22.02
N GLN A 125 8.27 -1.59 20.84
CA GLN A 125 9.19 -0.84 19.99
C GLN A 125 8.62 0.54 19.62
N TYR A 126 7.32 0.61 19.32
CA TYR A 126 6.64 1.87 19.07
C TYR A 126 6.68 2.81 20.28
N ILE A 127 6.38 2.30 21.48
CA ILE A 127 6.44 3.09 22.73
C ILE A 127 7.85 3.65 22.94
N ASP A 128 8.88 2.83 22.71
CA ASP A 128 10.27 3.25 22.82
C ASP A 128 10.61 4.35 21.81
N LEU A 129 10.17 4.21 20.56
CA LEU A 129 10.32 5.24 19.52
C LEU A 129 9.62 6.55 19.90
N MET A 130 8.40 6.49 20.44
CA MET A 130 7.67 7.67 20.91
C MET A 130 8.36 8.35 22.11
N ASN A 131 8.95 7.57 23.01
CA ASN A 131 9.76 8.10 24.11
C ASN A 131 11.05 8.75 23.61
N GLN A 132 11.70 8.20 22.59
CA GLN A 132 12.86 8.81 21.93
C GLN A 132 12.48 10.13 21.23
N CYS A 133 11.35 10.16 20.51
CA CYS A 133 10.79 11.38 19.92
C CYS A 133 10.62 12.50 20.97
N ARG A 134 10.09 12.15 22.15
CA ARG A 134 9.81 13.08 23.25
C ARG A 134 11.05 13.47 24.05
N SER A 135 12.01 12.57 24.26
CA SER A 135 13.23 12.82 25.03
C SER A 135 14.27 13.63 24.25
N GLY A 136 14.43 13.35 22.95
CA GLY A 136 15.23 14.19 22.02
C GLY A 136 14.64 15.59 21.79
N LEU A 137 13.42 15.83 22.26
CA LEU A 137 12.70 17.12 22.22
C LEU A 137 13.21 18.11 23.29
N LYS A 138 13.75 17.62 24.42
CA LYS A 138 14.29 18.49 25.49
C LYS A 138 15.59 19.20 25.12
N GLN A 139 16.32 18.73 24.11
CA GLN A 139 17.63 19.29 23.71
C GLN A 139 17.58 20.22 22.48
N ARG A 140 16.41 20.43 21.85
CA ARG A 140 16.31 21.18 20.58
C ARG A 140 15.07 22.07 20.50
N ILE A 141 14.94 22.93 21.52
CA ILE A 141 13.96 24.02 21.61
C ILE A 141 14.30 25.07 20.52
N ALA A 142 13.77 24.90 19.30
CA ALA A 142 13.55 25.98 18.32
C ALA A 142 12.99 25.44 16.97
N PHE A 143 11.67 25.55 16.80
CA PHE A 143 11.04 25.93 15.53
C PHE A 143 11.11 25.04 14.26
N ARG A 144 11.24 23.72 14.33
CA ARG A 144 10.90 22.86 13.17
C ARG A 144 10.04 21.67 13.57
N LYS A 145 8.87 21.51 12.91
CA LYS A 145 8.14 20.24 12.82
C LYS A 145 9.16 19.20 12.33
N LYS A 146 9.62 18.31 13.22
CA LYS A 146 10.61 17.29 12.84
C LYS A 146 9.86 16.12 12.25
N SER A 147 10.30 15.70 11.05
CA SER A 147 9.89 14.44 10.46
C SER A 147 10.33 13.29 11.38
N VAL A 148 9.40 12.38 11.69
CA VAL A 148 9.69 11.14 12.44
C VAL A 148 10.39 10.09 11.59
N ARG A 149 10.46 10.29 10.27
CA ARG A 149 11.04 9.37 9.29
C ARG A 149 12.46 8.87 9.64
N PRO A 150 13.39 9.70 10.20
CA PRO A 150 14.73 9.24 10.54
C PRO A 150 14.78 8.22 11.69
N LEU A 151 13.73 8.12 12.50
CA LEU A 151 13.64 7.12 13.58
C LEU A 151 13.08 5.78 13.08
N LEU A 152 12.47 5.78 11.89
CA LEU A 152 11.89 4.58 11.29
C LEU A 152 12.94 3.84 10.44
N PRO A 153 12.81 2.50 10.31
CA PRO A 153 13.68 1.71 9.46
C PRO A 153 13.79 2.25 8.03
N ALA A 154 15.00 2.19 7.47
CA ALA A 154 15.25 2.56 6.07
C ALA A 154 15.03 1.38 5.11
N LYS A 155 15.08 0.15 5.63
CA LYS A 155 14.92 -1.10 4.88
C LYS A 155 14.02 -2.06 5.66
N PRO A 156 13.33 -2.98 4.97
CA PRO A 156 12.54 -4.00 5.63
C PRO A 156 13.43 -4.93 6.47
N VAL A 157 12.84 -5.48 7.53
CA VAL A 157 13.42 -6.62 8.27
C VAL A 157 13.57 -7.80 7.31
N PRO A 158 14.62 -8.64 7.44
CA PRO A 158 14.72 -9.87 6.67
C PRO A 158 13.46 -10.72 6.83
N VAL A 159 12.71 -10.88 5.74
CA VAL A 159 11.50 -11.70 5.70
C VAL A 159 11.83 -13.08 5.18
N PHE A 160 11.10 -14.08 5.64
CA PHE A 160 11.08 -15.38 4.98
C PHE A 160 10.33 -15.24 3.64
N ILE A 161 10.94 -15.74 2.56
CA ILE A 161 10.31 -15.81 1.24
C ILE A 161 10.29 -17.29 0.87
N ASP A 162 9.09 -17.86 0.78
CA ASP A 162 8.95 -19.26 0.43
C ASP A 162 9.37 -19.50 -1.04
N PRO A 163 10.10 -20.58 -1.36
CA PRO A 163 10.49 -20.90 -2.73
C PRO A 163 9.33 -21.03 -3.73
N SER A 164 8.12 -21.36 -3.27
CA SER A 164 6.92 -21.46 -4.11
C SER A 164 6.28 -20.10 -4.43
N TRP A 165 6.58 -19.07 -3.64
CA TRP A 165 6.00 -17.74 -3.83
C TRP A 165 6.48 -17.09 -5.11
N ARG A 166 5.63 -16.26 -5.70
CA ARG A 166 5.84 -15.60 -6.97
C ARG A 166 6.57 -14.28 -6.75
N VAL A 167 7.70 -14.10 -7.43
CA VAL A 167 8.49 -12.86 -7.40
C VAL A 167 8.21 -12.10 -8.68
N ASP A 168 7.83 -10.83 -8.53
CA ASP A 168 7.57 -9.92 -9.63
C ASP A 168 8.47 -8.69 -9.53
N VAL A 169 8.84 -8.15 -10.69
CA VAL A 169 9.57 -6.88 -10.78
C VAL A 169 8.63 -5.71 -10.44
N GLY A 170 9.08 -4.80 -9.59
CA GLY A 170 8.43 -3.54 -9.31
C GLY A 170 8.76 -2.48 -10.36
N LEU A 171 8.60 -1.20 -10.00
CA LEU A 171 9.03 -0.10 -10.87
C LEU A 171 10.54 0.14 -10.73
N VAL A 172 11.32 -0.34 -11.70
CA VAL A 172 12.79 -0.19 -11.75
C VAL A 172 13.15 1.01 -12.62
N MET A 173 13.89 1.97 -12.05
CA MET A 173 14.41 3.13 -12.77
C MET A 173 15.91 2.97 -13.10
N GLU A 174 16.42 3.81 -14.00
CA GLU A 174 17.83 3.77 -14.42
C GLU A 174 18.82 3.89 -13.23
N ASP A 175 18.50 4.73 -12.25
CA ASP A 175 19.28 4.89 -11.02
C ASP A 175 19.31 3.64 -10.14
N ASP A 176 18.27 2.80 -10.23
CA ASP A 176 18.21 1.55 -9.50
C ASP A 176 19.12 0.53 -10.18
N VAL A 177 19.06 0.43 -11.51
CA VAL A 177 19.91 -0.46 -12.33
C VAL A 177 21.40 -0.16 -12.12
N ARG A 178 21.78 1.12 -11.99
CA ARG A 178 23.17 1.52 -11.70
C ARG A 178 23.74 0.91 -10.43
N LYS A 179 22.89 0.59 -9.44
CA LYS A 179 23.28 0.09 -8.11
C LYS A 179 23.19 -1.44 -7.99
N LEU A 180 22.80 -2.13 -9.06
CA LEU A 180 22.66 -3.58 -9.07
C LEU A 180 23.98 -4.29 -9.37
N SER A 181 24.20 -5.44 -8.73
CA SER A 181 25.23 -6.40 -9.11
C SER A 181 24.89 -7.07 -10.45
N ALA A 182 25.84 -7.80 -11.03
CA ALA A 182 25.60 -8.55 -12.27
C ALA A 182 24.46 -9.58 -12.10
N ASP A 183 24.45 -10.33 -10.99
CA ASP A 183 23.43 -11.34 -10.72
C ASP A 183 22.05 -10.72 -10.47
N GLU A 184 22.01 -9.56 -9.81
CA GLU A 184 20.77 -8.81 -9.60
C GLU A 184 20.19 -8.28 -10.92
N LYS A 185 21.05 -7.77 -11.82
CA LYS A 185 20.61 -7.34 -13.16
C LYS A 185 20.04 -8.51 -13.95
N ALA A 186 20.76 -9.63 -13.98
CA ALA A 186 20.30 -10.83 -14.68
C ALA A 186 18.95 -11.33 -14.15
N ALA A 187 18.73 -11.28 -12.83
CA ALA A 187 17.44 -11.64 -12.24
C ALA A 187 16.33 -10.64 -12.59
N VAL A 188 16.62 -9.33 -12.60
CA VAL A 188 15.65 -8.31 -13.03
C VAL A 188 15.30 -8.46 -14.51
N ASP A 189 16.29 -8.67 -15.38
CA ASP A 189 16.09 -8.90 -16.82
C ASP A 189 15.22 -10.15 -17.04
N LEU A 190 15.50 -11.24 -16.33
CA LEU A 190 14.68 -12.45 -16.36
C LEU A 190 13.21 -12.18 -15.98
N LEU A 191 12.98 -11.40 -14.91
CA LEU A 191 11.63 -11.05 -14.45
C LEU A 191 10.89 -10.10 -15.40
N ILE A 192 11.62 -9.27 -16.15
CA ILE A 192 11.04 -8.41 -17.19
C ILE A 192 10.63 -9.27 -18.40
N ASP A 193 11.50 -10.18 -18.83
CA ASP A 193 11.29 -11.01 -20.03
C ASP A 193 10.26 -12.11 -19.82
N GLN A 194 10.35 -12.82 -18.69
CA GLN A 194 9.55 -14.02 -18.39
C GLN A 194 8.42 -13.76 -17.40
N GLN A 195 8.22 -12.51 -16.98
CA GLN A 195 7.27 -12.11 -15.93
C GLN A 195 7.54 -12.86 -14.62
N SER A 196 6.50 -12.98 -13.79
CA SER A 196 6.55 -13.58 -12.46
C SER A 196 7.20 -14.96 -12.41
N GLN A 197 8.24 -15.12 -11.57
CA GLN A 197 8.94 -16.39 -11.37
C GLN A 197 8.78 -16.89 -9.93
N PRO A 198 8.68 -18.20 -9.69
CA PRO A 198 8.77 -18.73 -8.33
C PRO A 198 10.15 -18.40 -7.71
N ALA A 199 10.17 -17.98 -6.45
CA ALA A 199 11.37 -17.53 -5.76
C ALA A 199 12.48 -18.60 -5.76
N GLY A 200 12.12 -19.88 -5.73
CA GLY A 200 13.07 -21.01 -5.77
C GLY A 200 13.84 -21.15 -7.07
N ARG A 201 13.43 -20.48 -8.16
CA ARG A 201 14.20 -20.43 -9.43
C ARG A 201 15.26 -19.34 -9.44
N LEU A 202 15.21 -18.42 -8.48
CA LEU A 202 16.15 -17.32 -8.34
C LEU A 202 17.11 -17.61 -7.18
N ALA A 203 18.31 -17.05 -7.23
CA ALA A 203 19.26 -17.18 -6.13
C ALA A 203 18.71 -16.47 -4.88
N TYR A 204 18.66 -17.18 -3.74
CA TYR A 204 18.12 -16.69 -2.46
C TYR A 204 18.62 -15.28 -2.10
N HIS A 205 19.94 -15.07 -2.14
CA HIS A 205 20.55 -13.79 -1.78
C HIS A 205 20.17 -12.66 -2.75
N VAL A 206 19.94 -12.97 -4.03
CA VAL A 206 19.50 -12.01 -5.05
C VAL A 206 18.07 -11.58 -4.77
N VAL A 207 17.15 -12.53 -4.53
CA VAL A 207 15.74 -12.23 -4.21
C VAL A 207 15.64 -11.35 -2.98
N HIS A 208 16.32 -11.71 -1.89
CA HIS A 208 16.29 -10.94 -0.64
C HIS A 208 16.92 -9.55 -0.79
N SER A 209 18.01 -9.44 -1.56
CA SER A 209 18.66 -8.15 -1.82
C SER A 209 17.74 -7.23 -2.65
N LEU A 210 17.15 -7.74 -3.73
CA LEU A 210 16.21 -6.99 -4.56
C LEU A 210 14.95 -6.59 -3.78
N TYR A 211 14.42 -7.48 -2.94
CA TYR A 211 13.27 -7.21 -2.08
C TYR A 211 13.60 -6.11 -1.06
N SER A 212 14.78 -6.18 -0.43
CA SER A 212 15.25 -5.15 0.51
C SER A 212 15.45 -3.77 -0.15
N LYS A 213 15.76 -3.75 -1.45
CA LYS A 213 15.86 -2.53 -2.27
C LYS A 213 14.49 -2.03 -2.77
N GLY A 214 13.40 -2.77 -2.54
CA GLY A 214 12.06 -2.44 -3.03
C GLY A 214 11.89 -2.58 -4.54
N LEU A 215 12.77 -3.36 -5.20
CA LEU A 215 12.77 -3.52 -6.67
C LEU A 215 11.97 -4.72 -7.14
N VAL A 216 11.69 -5.66 -6.23
CA VAL A 216 10.77 -6.77 -6.45
C VAL A 216 9.75 -6.80 -5.33
N TYR A 217 8.59 -7.36 -5.61
CA TYR A 217 7.60 -7.72 -4.61
C TYR A 217 7.26 -9.21 -4.76
N VAL A 218 6.65 -9.75 -3.72
CA VAL A 218 6.29 -11.16 -3.65
C VAL A 218 4.78 -11.28 -3.56
N ASP A 219 4.24 -12.21 -4.34
CA ASP A 219 2.84 -12.60 -4.32
C ASP A 219 2.72 -14.07 -3.92
N VAL A 220 1.70 -14.38 -3.14
CA VAL A 220 1.46 -15.75 -2.68
C VAL A 220 0.45 -16.36 -3.64
N PRO A 221 0.83 -17.39 -4.43
CA PRO A 221 -0.14 -18.07 -5.26
C PRO A 221 -1.21 -18.69 -4.37
N VAL A 222 -2.47 -18.47 -4.73
CA VAL A 222 -3.63 -19.14 -4.14
C VAL A 222 -4.14 -20.05 -5.22
N ASP A 223 -4.02 -21.36 -5.02
CA ASP A 223 -4.58 -22.33 -5.96
C ASP A 223 -6.09 -22.46 -5.69
N ASP A 224 -6.88 -22.84 -6.71
CA ASP A 224 -8.33 -22.97 -6.59
C ASP A 224 -8.77 -24.05 -5.55
N ASP A 225 -7.84 -24.89 -5.11
CA ASP A 225 -8.03 -25.97 -4.14
C ASP A 225 -7.61 -25.61 -2.69
N ASP A 226 -7.13 -24.39 -2.45
CA ASP A 226 -6.78 -23.85 -1.10
C ASP A 226 -7.99 -23.17 -0.39
#